data_AF-A1SA47-F1
#
_entry.id   AF-A1SA47-F1
#
_cell.length_a   1.000
_cell.length_b   1.000
_cell.length_c   1.000
_cell.angle_alpha   90.00
_cell.angle_beta   90.00
_cell.angle_gamma   90.00
#
_symmetry.space_group_name_H-M   'P 1'
#
loop_
_entity.id
_entity.type
_entity.pdbx_description
1 polymer ?
#
loop_
_entity_poly.entity_id
_entity_poly.type
_entity_poly.pdbx_seq_one_letter_code
_entity_poly.pdbx_strand_id
1 'polypeptide(L)'
;MECMTLKSIFKHMFNLGLIGLLSMPAMAEIIVKDGFVRAMPPSAPNTAAYFTLENHGPATELVAVESSIAKEAQLHTLLTENDIVKMRQVEGFDLPSHGTLKLGEQGDHVMLLGLASPLAEGNMVTLLLTFKDGQTLEIQLPVAKAGNAQADEHHHHHH
;
A
#
# COMPACT_ATOMS: atom_id res chain seq x y z
N MET A 1 -30.95 12.51 -66.14
CA MET A 1 -31.71 12.14 -64.93
C MET A 1 -30.69 11.88 -63.82
N GLU A 2 -29.93 12.90 -63.40
CA GLU A 2 -30.32 13.96 -62.45
C GLU A 2 -30.90 13.42 -61.14
N CYS A 3 -30.06 13.39 -60.11
CA CYS A 3 -30.48 13.41 -58.71
C CYS A 3 -29.49 14.30 -57.93
N MET A 4 -29.70 15.61 -58.06
CA MET A 4 -29.38 16.61 -57.02
C MET A 4 -30.46 16.45 -55.91
N THR A 5 -30.30 16.66 -54.61
CA THR A 5 -29.26 17.30 -53.78
C THR A 5 -29.65 17.19 -52.29
N LEU A 6 -28.65 17.03 -51.42
CA LEU A 6 -28.36 17.92 -50.27
C LEU A 6 -29.41 18.13 -49.15
N LYS A 7 -29.21 17.43 -48.02
CA LYS A 7 -29.51 17.77 -46.59
C LYS A 7 -29.42 16.45 -45.80
N SER A 8 -28.34 16.12 -45.10
CA SER A 8 -28.00 16.74 -43.83
C SER A 8 -26.55 16.42 -43.48
N ILE A 9 -25.76 17.49 -43.40
CA ILE A 9 -24.46 17.52 -42.76
C ILE A 9 -24.76 17.70 -41.28
N PHE A 10 -24.75 16.63 -40.49
CA PHE A 10 -24.65 16.74 -39.03
C PHE A 10 -23.91 15.53 -38.46
N LYS A 11 -22.60 15.73 -38.25
CA LYS A 11 -21.78 15.21 -37.14
C LYS A 11 -21.87 13.70 -36.87
N HIS A 12 -20.99 12.87 -37.41
CA HIS A 12 -19.65 12.58 -36.86
C HIS A 12 -19.62 12.30 -35.34
N MET A 13 -18.92 11.20 -35.02
CA MET A 13 -18.49 10.72 -33.70
C MET A 13 -19.50 9.85 -32.94
N PHE A 14 -19.49 8.56 -33.26
CA PHE A 14 -19.54 7.57 -32.18
C PHE A 14 -18.58 6.41 -32.51
N ASN A 15 -17.28 6.74 -32.50
CA ASN A 15 -16.22 5.74 -32.47
C ASN A 15 -16.29 5.05 -31.11
N LEU A 16 -16.88 3.86 -31.07
CA LEU A 16 -16.84 2.96 -29.93
C LEU A 16 -15.46 2.28 -29.90
N GLY A 17 -14.45 3.03 -29.46
CA GLY A 17 -13.12 2.51 -29.16
C GLY A 17 -13.14 1.80 -27.81
N LEU A 18 -13.22 0.48 -27.83
CA LEU A 18 -12.93 -0.36 -26.67
C LEU A 18 -11.42 -0.27 -26.40
N ILE A 19 -11.02 0.69 -25.57
CA ILE A 19 -9.64 0.82 -25.09
C ILE A 19 -9.41 -0.36 -24.15
N GLY A 20 -8.72 -1.38 -24.67
CA GLY A 20 -8.18 -2.46 -23.86
C GLY A 20 -7.20 -1.87 -22.85
N LEU A 21 -7.48 -2.08 -21.57
CA LEU A 21 -6.58 -1.77 -20.47
C LEU A 21 -5.32 -2.64 -20.65
N LEU A 22 -4.31 -2.10 -21.34
CA LEU A 22 -2.97 -2.68 -21.33
C LEU A 22 -2.45 -2.55 -19.89
N SER A 23 -2.64 -3.60 -19.10
CA SER A 23 -1.95 -3.76 -17.84
C SER A 23 -0.48 -3.99 -18.17
N MET A 24 0.31 -2.91 -18.22
CA MET A 24 1.77 -3.03 -18.29
C MET A 24 2.19 -3.70 -16.98
N PRO A 25 2.98 -4.80 -17.03
CA PRO A 25 3.56 -5.32 -15.81
C PRO A 25 4.53 -4.25 -15.29
N ALA A 26 4.14 -3.56 -14.23
CA ALA A 26 5.07 -2.76 -13.46
C ALA A 26 6.13 -3.72 -12.96
N MET A 27 7.35 -3.61 -13.50
CA MET A 27 8.52 -4.26 -12.91
C MET A 27 8.64 -3.64 -11.52
N ALA A 28 8.22 -4.38 -10.49
CA ALA A 28 8.26 -3.89 -9.12
C ALA A 28 9.74 -3.73 -8.72
N GLU A 29 10.27 -2.52 -8.88
CA GLU A 29 11.60 -2.12 -8.41
C GLU A 29 11.63 -1.96 -6.88
N ILE A 30 10.47 -2.03 -6.22
CA ILE A 30 10.32 -1.91 -4.79
C ILE A 30 10.00 -3.28 -4.19
N ILE A 31 10.82 -3.70 -3.23
CA ILE A 31 10.71 -4.98 -2.53
C ILE A 31 10.25 -4.73 -1.09
N VAL A 32 9.40 -5.61 -0.58
CA VAL A 32 8.92 -5.56 0.81
C VAL A 32 9.63 -6.62 1.66
N LYS A 33 10.09 -6.22 2.85
CA LYS A 33 10.80 -7.06 3.81
C LYS A 33 10.16 -6.96 5.20
N ASP A 34 10.32 -8.02 5.99
CA ASP A 34 9.97 -8.09 7.43
C ASP A 34 8.54 -7.59 7.75
N GLY A 35 7.61 -7.86 6.84
CA GLY A 35 6.28 -7.28 6.91
C GLY A 35 5.31 -8.09 7.77
N PHE A 36 4.54 -7.42 8.63
CA PHE A 36 3.47 -8.03 9.41
C PHE A 36 2.39 -7.02 9.82
N VAL A 37 1.20 -7.51 10.11
CA VAL A 37 0.13 -6.75 10.76
C VAL A 37 0.01 -7.19 12.21
N ARG A 38 -0.12 -6.24 13.13
CA ARG A 38 -0.25 -6.55 14.55
C ARG A 38 -1.57 -7.27 14.83
N ALA A 39 -1.49 -8.42 15.48
CA ALA A 39 -2.65 -9.13 16.02
C ALA A 39 -3.29 -8.30 17.15
N MET A 40 -4.62 -8.21 17.13
CA MET A 40 -5.38 -7.43 18.11
C MET A 40 -6.53 -8.26 18.69
N PRO A 41 -6.92 -8.02 19.95
CA PRO A 41 -8.09 -8.68 20.52
C PRO A 41 -9.36 -8.33 19.71
N PRO A 42 -10.40 -9.20 19.69
CA PRO A 42 -11.59 -8.99 18.86
C PRO A 42 -12.36 -7.70 19.12
N SER A 43 -12.16 -7.05 20.25
CA SER A 43 -12.78 -5.77 20.62
C SER A 43 -12.03 -4.54 20.09
N ALA A 44 -10.81 -4.71 19.58
CA ALA A 44 -10.00 -3.60 19.09
C ALA A 44 -10.53 -3.09 17.74
N PRO A 45 -10.88 -1.81 17.62
CA PRO A 45 -11.40 -1.27 16.37
C PRO A 45 -10.32 -1.02 15.32
N ASN A 46 -9.04 -0.96 15.72
CA ASN A 46 -7.93 -0.52 14.88
C ASN A 46 -6.69 -1.42 15.12
N THR A 47 -5.80 -1.46 14.13
CA THR A 47 -4.47 -2.08 14.26
C THR A 47 -3.42 -1.29 13.48
N ALA A 48 -2.17 -1.73 13.52
CA ALA A 48 -1.07 -1.18 12.72
C ALA A 48 -0.38 -2.28 11.90
N ALA A 49 0.11 -1.89 10.74
CA ALA A 49 0.95 -2.71 9.86
C ALA A 49 2.36 -2.12 9.77
N TYR A 50 3.33 -3.02 9.74
CA TYR A 50 4.76 -2.74 9.76
C TYR A 50 5.44 -3.53 8.66
N PHE A 51 6.39 -2.93 7.98
CA PHE A 51 7.18 -3.53 6.91
C PHE A 51 8.30 -2.59 6.50
N THR A 52 9.28 -3.13 5.79
CA THR A 52 10.37 -2.34 5.21
C THR A 52 10.22 -2.34 3.69
N LEU A 53 10.30 -1.17 3.06
CA LEU A 53 10.37 -1.02 1.60
C LEU A 53 11.82 -0.79 1.19
N GLU A 54 12.34 -1.61 0.29
CA GLU A 54 13.63 -1.43 -0.38
C GLU A 54 13.38 -0.99 -1.81
N ASN A 55 13.85 0.20 -2.19
CA ASN A 55 13.68 0.74 -3.53
C ASN A 55 14.94 0.50 -4.36
N HIS A 56 14.84 -0.28 -5.44
CA HIS A 56 15.93 -0.55 -6.37
C HIS A 56 15.85 0.31 -7.64
N GLY A 57 14.91 1.25 -7.67
CA GLY A 57 14.57 2.13 -8.77
C GLY A 57 14.89 3.61 -8.53
N PRO A 58 14.28 4.51 -9.32
CA PRO A 58 14.31 5.96 -9.08
C PRO A 58 13.67 6.35 -7.75
N ALA A 59 14.00 7.53 -7.24
CA ALA A 59 13.39 8.05 -6.01
C ALA A 59 11.89 8.29 -6.21
N THR A 60 11.10 7.93 -5.21
CA THR A 60 9.63 8.09 -5.20
C THR A 60 9.15 8.39 -3.77
N GLU A 61 7.84 8.51 -3.58
CA GLU A 61 7.21 8.75 -2.27
C GLU A 61 6.01 7.81 -2.13
N LEU A 62 5.87 7.16 -0.97
CA LEU A 62 4.67 6.44 -0.60
C LEU A 62 3.63 7.44 -0.13
N VAL A 63 2.51 7.59 -0.83
CA VAL A 63 1.53 8.67 -0.58
C VAL A 63 0.16 8.16 -0.14
N ALA A 64 -0.15 6.90 -0.41
CA ALA A 64 -1.37 6.29 0.09
C ALA A 64 -1.22 4.79 0.33
N VAL A 65 -2.08 4.28 1.20
CA VAL A 65 -2.24 2.86 1.49
C VAL A 65 -3.73 2.56 1.60
N GLU A 66 -4.14 1.43 1.05
CA GLU A 66 -5.52 0.97 1.11
C GLU A 66 -5.57 -0.49 1.58
N SER A 67 -6.66 -0.87 2.23
CA SER A 67 -6.90 -2.25 2.63
C SER A 67 -8.38 -2.58 2.65
N SER A 68 -8.75 -3.78 2.22
CA SER A 68 -10.13 -4.25 2.21
C SER A 68 -10.66 -4.64 3.60
N ILE A 69 -9.77 -4.82 4.58
CA ILE A 69 -10.14 -5.28 5.94
C ILE A 69 -10.44 -4.14 6.91
N ALA A 70 -10.17 -2.89 6.51
CA ALA A 70 -10.33 -1.69 7.32
C ALA A 70 -11.14 -0.65 6.54
N LYS A 71 -11.83 0.25 7.26
CA LYS A 71 -12.53 1.37 6.62
C LYS A 71 -11.57 2.40 6.04
N GLU A 72 -10.43 2.57 6.69
CA GLU A 72 -9.43 3.54 6.31
C GLU A 72 -8.04 3.03 6.67
N ALA A 73 -7.06 3.32 5.83
CA ALA A 73 -5.66 3.06 6.08
C ALA A 73 -4.90 4.39 5.96
N GLN A 74 -4.08 4.72 6.96
CA GLN A 74 -3.42 6.00 7.08
C GLN A 74 -1.92 5.81 7.35
N LEU A 75 -1.10 6.74 6.85
CA LEU A 75 0.32 6.80 7.14
C LEU A 75 0.55 7.64 8.40
N HIS A 76 1.22 7.09 9.41
CA HIS A 76 1.42 7.72 10.71
C HIS A 76 2.90 7.76 11.08
N THR A 77 3.33 8.84 11.71
CA THR A 77 4.67 9.01 12.28
C THR A 77 4.60 9.22 13.79
N LEU A 78 5.71 8.98 14.49
CA LEU A 78 5.88 9.31 15.90
C LEU A 78 6.70 10.59 16.04
N LEU A 79 6.07 11.65 16.54
CA LEU A 79 6.73 12.92 16.84
C LEU A 79 6.91 13.05 18.35
N THR A 80 8.13 13.38 18.77
CA THR A 80 8.39 13.75 20.16
C THR A 80 8.29 15.27 20.29
N GLU A 81 7.26 15.74 20.99
CA GLU A 81 7.08 17.15 21.31
C GLU A 81 7.03 17.32 22.83
N ASN A 82 7.93 18.12 23.40
CA ASN A 82 8.00 18.37 24.84
C ASN A 82 8.08 17.08 25.68
N ASP A 83 8.97 16.15 25.29
CA ASP A 83 9.15 14.82 25.92
C ASP A 83 7.92 13.89 25.84
N ILE A 84 6.90 14.26 25.07
CA ILE A 84 5.70 13.45 24.82
C ILE A 84 5.74 12.92 23.40
N VAL A 85 5.70 11.59 23.26
CA VAL A 85 5.55 10.92 21.96
C VAL A 85 4.09 10.99 21.53
N LYS A 86 3.85 11.55 20.34
CA LYS A 86 2.53 11.66 19.72
C LYS A 86 2.51 10.96 18.37
N MET A 87 1.46 10.20 18.12
CA MET A 87 1.15 9.68 16.78
C MET A 87 0.51 10.80 15.94
N ARG A 88 1.01 11.00 14.72
CA ARG A 88 0.47 11.99 13.79
C ARG A 88 0.35 11.39 12.40
N GLN A 89 -0.80 11.60 11.76
CA GLN A 89 -0.99 11.27 10.35
C GLN A 89 -0.11 12.17 9.46
N VAL A 90 0.50 11.58 8.45
CA VAL A 90 1.27 12.24 7.40
C VAL A 90 0.67 11.97 6.03
N GLU A 91 1.00 12.82 5.05
CA GLU A 91 0.53 12.67 3.67
C GLU A 91 1.38 11.69 2.87
N GLY A 92 2.59 11.38 3.33
CA GLY A 92 3.46 10.44 2.66
C GLY A 92 4.82 10.29 3.33
N PHE A 93 5.61 9.37 2.78
CA PHE A 93 6.99 9.11 3.18
C PHE A 93 7.90 9.07 1.95
N ASP A 94 9.04 9.76 2.04
CA ASP A 94 10.06 9.72 1.01
C ASP A 94 10.70 8.32 0.93
N LEU A 95 10.91 7.84 -0.29
CA LEU A 95 11.60 6.59 -0.58
C LEU A 95 12.71 6.85 -1.61
N PRO A 96 13.94 7.13 -1.14
CA PRO A 96 15.06 7.46 -2.01
C PRO A 96 15.40 6.34 -3.01
N SER A 97 16.02 6.70 -4.13
CA SER A 97 16.57 5.72 -5.08
C SER A 97 17.64 4.86 -4.40
N HIS A 98 17.58 3.55 -4.60
CA HIS A 98 18.47 2.59 -3.92
C HIS A 98 18.42 2.70 -2.38
N GLY A 99 17.33 3.26 -1.84
CA GLY A 99 17.13 3.54 -0.43
C GLY A 99 16.09 2.62 0.22
N THR A 100 15.87 2.86 1.52
CA THR A 100 14.98 2.04 2.34
C THR A 100 14.06 2.93 3.17
N LEU A 101 12.78 2.57 3.24
CA LEU A 101 11.80 3.14 4.17
C LEU A 101 11.38 2.06 5.16
N LYS A 102 11.60 2.31 6.45
CA LYS A 102 11.23 1.37 7.52
C LYS A 102 9.97 1.83 8.23
N LEU A 103 8.90 1.05 8.12
CA LEU A 103 7.66 1.23 8.87
C LEU A 103 7.64 0.22 10.03
N GLY A 104 7.82 0.67 11.26
CA GLY A 104 7.99 -0.19 12.44
C GLY A 104 7.37 0.35 13.72
N GLU A 105 7.30 -0.50 14.75
CA GLU A 105 6.59 -0.20 16.01
C GLU A 105 7.10 1.05 16.75
N GLN A 106 8.36 1.42 16.56
CA GLN A 106 9.01 2.55 17.23
C GLN A 106 9.16 3.78 16.33
N GLY A 107 8.51 3.82 15.17
CA GLY A 107 8.61 4.93 14.23
C GLY A 107 7.37 5.04 13.35
N ASP A 108 7.62 5.26 12.06
CA ASP A 108 6.59 5.37 11.04
C ASP A 108 5.83 4.06 10.89
N HIS A 109 4.53 4.10 10.63
CA HIS A 109 3.70 2.90 10.49
C HIS A 109 2.43 3.17 9.69
N VAL A 110 1.82 2.10 9.20
CA VAL A 110 0.48 2.16 8.60
C VAL A 110 -0.55 1.87 9.68
N MET A 111 -1.45 2.82 9.93
CA MET A 111 -2.57 2.65 10.84
C MET A 111 -3.81 2.19 10.07
N LEU A 112 -4.40 1.07 10.47
CA LEU A 112 -5.64 0.52 9.92
C LEU A 112 -6.79 0.82 10.87
N LEU A 113 -7.72 1.67 10.44
CA LEU A 113 -8.84 2.17 11.24
C LEU A 113 -10.15 1.51 10.86
N GLY A 114 -10.95 1.13 11.86
CA GLY A 114 -12.28 0.58 11.67
C GLY A 114 -12.24 -0.79 10.99
N LEU A 115 -11.58 -1.75 11.64
CA LEU A 115 -11.53 -3.15 11.20
C LEU A 115 -12.93 -3.72 10.99
N ALA A 116 -13.15 -4.34 9.82
CA ALA A 116 -14.42 -4.96 9.47
C ALA A 116 -14.61 -6.32 10.18
N SER A 117 -13.50 -6.99 10.50
CA SER A 117 -13.46 -8.30 11.14
C SER A 117 -12.30 -8.39 12.14
N PRO A 118 -12.40 -9.24 13.18
CA PRO A 118 -11.27 -9.52 14.07
C PRO A 118 -10.05 -10.05 13.30
N LEU A 119 -8.85 -9.58 13.67
CA LEU A 119 -7.58 -10.03 13.11
C LEU A 119 -6.87 -10.96 14.09
N ALA A 120 -6.92 -12.27 13.81
CA ALA A 120 -6.21 -13.28 14.56
C ALA A 120 -4.86 -13.62 13.91
N GLU A 121 -3.96 -14.22 14.69
CA GLU A 121 -2.68 -14.72 14.17
C GLU A 121 -2.90 -15.75 13.06
N GLY A 122 -2.03 -15.72 12.04
CA GLY A 122 -2.09 -16.62 10.88
C GLY A 122 -3.04 -16.16 9.77
N ASN A 123 -3.81 -15.10 9.98
CA ASN A 123 -4.49 -14.41 8.89
C ASN A 123 -3.48 -13.69 7.98
N MET A 124 -3.87 -13.50 6.71
CA MET A 124 -3.14 -12.65 5.77
C MET A 124 -3.94 -11.38 5.50
N VAL A 125 -3.24 -10.25 5.39
CA VAL A 125 -3.82 -8.95 5.09
C VAL A 125 -3.21 -8.43 3.80
N THR A 126 -4.05 -8.12 2.83
CA THR A 126 -3.64 -7.43 1.61
C THR A 126 -3.65 -5.92 1.82
N LEU A 127 -2.55 -5.26 1.48
CA LEU A 127 -2.43 -3.82 1.40
C LEU A 127 -2.09 -3.41 -0.03
N LEU A 128 -2.72 -2.35 -0.51
CA LEU A 128 -2.34 -1.70 -1.77
C LEU A 128 -1.59 -0.42 -1.44
N LEU A 129 -0.33 -0.35 -1.84
CA LEU A 129 0.52 0.83 -1.67
C LEU A 129 0.48 1.66 -2.95
N THR A 130 0.26 2.97 -2.82
CA THR A 130 0.25 3.89 -3.96
C THR A 130 1.40 4.89 -3.81
N PHE A 131 2.21 4.97 -4.85
CA PHE A 131 3.34 5.87 -4.93
C PHE A 131 3.00 7.14 -5.71
N LYS A 132 3.78 8.20 -5.51
CA LYS A 132 3.54 9.53 -6.09
C LYS A 132 3.57 9.57 -7.61
N ASP A 133 4.28 8.64 -8.24
CA ASP A 133 4.31 8.45 -9.69
C ASP A 133 3.05 7.76 -10.25
N GLY A 134 2.11 7.38 -9.38
CA GLY A 134 0.87 6.68 -9.72
C GLY A 134 1.03 5.17 -9.80
N GLN A 135 2.23 4.63 -9.56
CA GLN A 135 2.44 3.19 -9.45
C GLN A 135 1.77 2.65 -8.20
N THR A 136 1.31 1.40 -8.30
CA THR A 136 0.71 0.70 -7.17
C THR A 136 1.43 -0.63 -6.95
N LEU A 137 1.56 -1.02 -5.68
CA LEU A 137 2.15 -2.28 -5.27
C LEU A 137 1.22 -2.97 -4.28
N GLU A 138 0.67 -4.11 -4.67
CA GLU A 138 -0.09 -4.97 -3.78
C GLU A 138 0.86 -5.86 -2.97
N ILE A 139 0.68 -5.87 -1.65
CA ILE A 139 1.49 -6.67 -0.72
C ILE A 139 0.58 -7.49 0.19
N GLN A 140 1.04 -8.67 0.58
CA GLN A 140 0.35 -9.53 1.53
C GLN A 140 1.20 -9.72 2.77
N LEU A 141 0.64 -9.35 3.93
CA LEU A 141 1.34 -9.39 5.21
C LEU A 141 0.67 -10.39 6.16
N PRO A 142 1.43 -11.25 6.85
CA PRO A 142 0.89 -12.11 7.90
C PRO A 142 0.49 -11.30 9.13
N VAL A 143 -0.55 -11.74 9.84
CA VAL A 143 -0.92 -11.21 11.15
C VAL A 143 -0.12 -11.93 12.23
N ALA A 144 0.64 -11.16 13.03
CA ALA A 144 1.50 -11.67 14.09
C ALA A 144 1.44 -10.83 15.37
N LYS A 145 1.80 -11.42 16.51
CA LYS A 145 1.99 -10.67 17.75
C LYS A 145 3.21 -9.76 17.64
N ALA A 146 3.08 -8.55 18.20
CA ALA A 146 4.21 -7.64 18.42
C ALA A 146 5.32 -8.37 19.19
N GLY A 147 6.53 -8.41 18.62
CA GLY A 147 7.70 -9.13 19.16
C GLY A 147 7.96 -10.53 18.60
N ASN A 148 7.04 -11.13 17.83
CA ASN A 148 7.24 -12.45 17.18
C ASN A 148 7.53 -12.36 15.67
N ALA A 149 7.46 -11.16 15.07
CA ALA A 149 7.64 -10.95 13.63
C ALA A 149 9.08 -11.20 13.12
N GLN A 150 10.00 -11.60 14.00
CA GLN A 150 11.40 -11.86 13.68
C GLN A 150 11.74 -13.36 13.57
N ALA A 151 10.74 -14.26 13.51
CA ALA A 151 10.95 -15.69 13.71
C ALA A 151 10.76 -16.60 12.47
N ASP A 152 10.63 -16.05 11.26
CA ASP A 152 10.56 -16.87 10.04
C ASP A 152 11.48 -16.30 8.95
N GLU A 153 12.80 -16.48 9.11
CA GLU A 153 13.73 -16.78 8.01
C GLU A 153 15.13 -17.18 8.54
N HIS A 154 15.69 -18.27 7.99
CA HIS A 154 16.99 -18.93 8.24
C HIS A 154 17.08 -20.11 9.23
N HIS A 155 16.36 -21.20 8.93
CA HIS A 155 16.87 -22.56 9.23
C HIS A 155 17.63 -23.11 8.01
N HIS A 156 18.95 -22.87 7.93
CA HIS A 156 19.84 -23.67 7.09
C HIS A 156 21.26 -23.78 7.72
N HIS A 157 21.59 -25.02 8.11
CA HIS A 157 22.91 -25.69 8.05
C HIS A 157 24.09 -25.38 9.01
N HIS A 158 24.64 -26.52 9.50
CA HIS A 158 25.99 -26.82 9.98
C HIS A 158 26.42 -26.37 11.39
N HIS A 159 26.46 -27.30 12.36
CA HIS A 159 27.61 -28.22 12.56
C HIS A 159 27.17 -29.49 13.30
#